data_AF-A0A9D4B867-F1
#
_entry.id   AF-A0A9D4B867-F1
#
_cell.length_a   1.000
_cell.length_b   1.000
_cell.length_c   1.000
_cell.angle_alpha   90.00
_cell.angle_beta   90.00
_cell.angle_gamma   90.00
#
_symmetry.space_group_name_H-M   'P 1'
#
loop_
_entity.id
_entity.type
_entity.pdbx_description
1 polymer ?
#
loop_
_entity_poly.entity_id
_entity_poly.type
_entity_poly.pdbx_seq_one_letter_code
_entity_poly.pdbx_strand_id
1 'polypeptide(L)'
;FFSLCCRGFAPQNISGYESPSLYKDLPEHFNFASDVLDKWSQMEKNGERDSSIPALWWVGDQGNEVRWSFEELGFLSRKAANVLSDACGLKKGDRVIVMLPRIPEWWSITVGCIRTGIIYIPATTQLTANDIFYRLQASKAKCIITNDTLAPVVDSVVSKCQFLKIRLMVSEGSRDGWLDFKELLKAAHGDHNPVKTKSQEAMTIYFTSGTTGYPKMVEHSHSSFGIGMTSTGSYFLNRRIRNICSPIKKLKQNQVVKAFVILSPDVASHDPEKLTKELQEHVKKVTAPYKYPRKVEFVQQLPKTISGKIQRKELRKKEWERI
;
A
#
# COMPACT_ATOMS: atom_id res chain seq x y z
N PHE A 1 -11.82 -17.62 -4.12
CA PHE A 1 -10.89 -17.26 -5.21
C PHE A 1 -9.53 -17.86 -4.86
N PHE A 2 -9.16 -18.94 -5.55
CA PHE A 2 -7.79 -19.46 -5.69
C PHE A 2 -7.59 -19.63 -7.20
N SER A 3 -6.48 -19.13 -7.74
CA SER A 3 -6.07 -19.31 -9.13
C SER A 3 -4.97 -20.37 -9.12
N LEU A 4 -5.18 -21.51 -9.77
CA LEU A 4 -4.12 -22.46 -10.09
C LEU A 4 -4.06 -22.62 -11.60
N CYS A 5 -2.91 -22.27 -12.19
CA CYS A 5 -2.27 -23.11 -13.20
C CYS A 5 -0.80 -22.70 -13.27
N CYS A 6 0.08 -23.58 -12.76
CA CYS A 6 1.44 -23.81 -13.26
C CYS A 6 1.97 -25.09 -12.60
N ARG A 7 2.46 -26.02 -13.42
CA ARG A 7 3.04 -27.30 -12.99
C ARG A 7 4.28 -27.07 -12.11
N GLY A 8 4.39 -27.86 -11.05
CA GLY A 8 5.64 -28.15 -10.34
C GLY A 8 5.97 -27.22 -9.17
N PHE A 9 5.38 -27.51 -8.00
CA PHE A 9 6.03 -27.73 -6.69
C PHE A 9 5.03 -27.45 -5.57
N ALA A 10 4.90 -28.39 -4.64
CA ALA A 10 3.93 -28.32 -3.54
C ALA A 10 4.23 -27.10 -2.64
N PRO A 11 3.24 -26.25 -2.34
CA PRO A 11 3.41 -25.22 -1.33
C PRO A 11 3.55 -25.90 0.04
N GLN A 12 4.70 -25.71 0.69
CA GLN A 12 4.86 -26.06 2.10
C GLN A 12 4.01 -25.09 2.93
N ASN A 13 3.02 -25.64 3.62
CA ASN A 13 2.23 -24.92 4.60
C ASN A 13 2.97 -24.88 5.93
N ILE A 14 3.12 -23.68 6.48
CA ILE A 14 3.55 -23.49 7.85
C ILE A 14 2.33 -23.72 8.76
N SER A 15 2.35 -24.80 9.55
CA SER A 15 1.40 -25.09 10.63
C SER A 15 1.69 -24.31 11.92
N GLY A 16 2.68 -23.42 11.92
CA GLY A 16 3.02 -22.55 13.04
C GLY A 16 2.91 -21.08 12.64
N TYR A 17 1.90 -20.37 13.15
CA TYR A 17 2.13 -18.94 13.36
C TYR A 17 3.30 -18.83 14.35
N GLU A 18 4.54 -18.72 13.89
CA GLU A 18 5.62 -18.08 14.66
C GLU A 18 5.34 -16.57 14.68
N SER A 19 4.16 -16.20 15.17
CA SER A 19 3.75 -14.83 15.43
C SER A 19 4.28 -14.24 16.75
N PRO A 20 4.96 -14.96 17.68
CA PRO A 20 5.49 -14.27 18.86
C PRO A 20 6.92 -13.73 18.73
N SER A 21 7.79 -14.25 17.85
CA SER A 21 9.24 -13.98 17.97
C SER A 21 9.71 -12.67 17.34
N LEU A 22 9.08 -12.18 16.26
CA LEU A 22 9.53 -10.95 15.58
C LEU A 22 9.20 -9.64 16.31
N TYR A 23 8.30 -9.69 17.30
CA TYR A 23 7.82 -8.53 18.05
C TYR A 23 8.19 -8.56 19.54
N LYS A 24 8.93 -9.57 20.00
CA LYS A 24 9.24 -9.74 21.42
C LYS A 24 10.15 -8.63 21.96
N ASP A 25 11.05 -8.11 21.14
CA ASP A 25 11.97 -7.04 21.51
C ASP A 25 12.01 -5.95 20.42
N LEU A 26 10.93 -5.16 20.31
CA LEU A 26 10.96 -3.97 19.45
C LEU A 26 11.91 -2.93 20.06
N PRO A 27 12.78 -2.29 19.24
CA PRO A 27 13.61 -1.21 19.75
C PRO A 27 12.72 -0.08 20.25
N GLU A 28 13.17 0.70 21.24
CA GLU A 28 12.39 1.83 21.75
C GLU A 28 12.10 2.86 20.64
N HIS A 29 13.07 3.05 19.76
CA HIS A 29 13.02 3.97 18.63
C HIS A 29 13.29 3.23 17.33
N PHE A 30 12.55 3.60 16.29
CA PHE A 30 12.74 3.06 14.94
C PHE A 30 12.29 4.08 13.90
N ASN A 31 13.13 4.34 12.92
CA ASN A 31 12.83 5.15 11.74
C ASN A 31 13.40 4.46 10.49
N PHE A 32 12.53 3.99 9.60
CA PHE A 32 12.96 3.25 8.40
C PHE A 32 13.95 4.03 7.52
N ALA A 33 13.86 5.37 7.50
CA ALA A 33 14.77 6.17 6.70
C ALA A 33 16.21 6.15 7.25
N SER A 34 16.41 6.31 8.56
CA SER A 34 17.75 6.29 9.17
C SER A 34 18.26 4.86 9.41
N ASP A 35 17.39 3.97 9.86
CA ASP A 35 17.79 2.67 10.39
C ASP A 35 17.92 1.61 9.29
N VAL A 36 17.36 1.87 8.10
CA VAL A 36 17.42 0.96 6.95
C VAL A 36 17.96 1.66 5.70
N LEU A 37 17.28 2.68 5.17
CA LEU A 37 17.68 3.33 3.91
C LEU A 37 19.08 3.96 4.00
N ASP A 38 19.36 4.73 5.04
CA ASP A 38 20.67 5.38 5.21
C ASP A 38 21.79 4.35 5.47
N LYS A 39 21.47 3.18 6.03
CA LYS A 39 22.44 2.07 6.15
C LYS A 39 22.80 1.50 4.78
N TRP A 40 21.82 1.28 3.90
CA TRP A 40 22.09 0.85 2.53
C TRP A 40 22.87 1.90 1.73
N SER A 41 22.52 3.18 1.90
CA SER A 41 23.28 4.28 1.30
C SER A 41 24.73 4.30 1.78
N GLN A 42 24.99 4.05 3.06
CA GLN A 42 26.36 3.99 3.59
C GLN A 42 27.13 2.80 3.03
N MET A 43 26.49 1.63 2.89
CA MET A 43 27.11 0.46 2.26
C MET A 43 27.52 0.73 0.80
N GLU A 44 26.70 1.46 0.04
CA GLU A 44 27.08 1.88 -1.32
C GLU A 44 28.27 2.83 -1.30
N LYS A 45 28.28 3.83 -0.41
CA LYS A 45 29.41 4.76 -0.25
C LYS A 45 30.71 4.07 0.17
N ASN A 46 30.61 3.01 0.96
CA ASN A 46 31.76 2.22 1.40
C ASN A 46 32.23 1.20 0.34
N GLY A 47 31.50 1.04 -0.78
CA GLY A 47 31.78 0.00 -1.78
C GLY A 47 31.40 -1.42 -1.35
N GLU A 48 30.68 -1.58 -0.23
CA GLU A 48 30.16 -2.87 0.26
C GLU A 48 28.94 -3.34 -0.54
N ARG A 49 28.31 -2.40 -1.28
CA ARG A 49 27.20 -2.66 -2.17
C ARG A 49 27.46 -2.01 -3.54
N ASP A 50 27.25 -2.79 -4.59
CA ASP A 50 27.29 -2.29 -5.96
C ASP A 50 26.11 -1.34 -6.24
N SER A 51 26.42 -0.06 -6.46
CA SER A 51 25.46 0.99 -6.76
C SER A 51 24.88 0.88 -8.18
N SER A 52 25.44 0.02 -9.04
CA SER A 52 24.86 -0.30 -10.35
C SER A 52 23.52 -1.04 -10.24
N ILE A 53 23.25 -1.65 -9.07
CA ILE A 53 21.99 -2.33 -8.77
C ILE A 53 21.04 -1.31 -8.11
N PRO A 54 20.05 -0.76 -8.84
CA PRO A 54 19.25 0.34 -8.36
C PRO A 54 18.35 -0.07 -7.18
N ALA A 55 18.15 0.85 -6.25
CA ALA A 55 17.12 0.76 -5.20
C ALA A 55 15.72 1.00 -5.77
N LEU A 56 15.61 1.89 -6.75
CA LEU A 56 14.39 2.16 -7.50
C LEU A 56 14.70 2.10 -8.99
N TRP A 57 13.93 1.33 -9.74
CA TRP A 57 13.89 1.41 -11.19
C TRP A 57 12.45 1.64 -11.63
N TRP A 58 12.22 2.81 -12.20
CA TRP A 58 10.94 3.22 -12.77
C TRP A 58 11.06 3.28 -14.29
N VAL A 59 10.02 2.76 -14.96
CA VAL A 59 9.86 2.80 -16.41
C VAL A 59 8.51 3.43 -16.69
N GLY A 60 8.52 4.54 -17.42
CA GLY A 60 7.33 5.27 -17.82
C GLY A 60 6.65 4.66 -19.04
N ASP A 61 5.43 5.12 -19.32
CA ASP A 61 4.60 4.60 -20.41
C ASP A 61 5.21 4.86 -21.80
N GLN A 62 6.08 5.87 -21.92
CA GLN A 62 6.81 6.20 -23.16
C GLN A 62 8.21 5.57 -23.22
N GLY A 63 8.52 4.65 -22.30
CA GLY A 63 9.83 3.97 -22.24
C GLY A 63 10.94 4.81 -21.61
N ASN A 64 10.65 6.01 -21.11
CA ASN A 64 11.60 6.79 -20.32
C ASN A 64 11.86 6.10 -18.98
N GLU A 65 13.12 6.08 -18.55
CA GLU A 65 13.53 5.37 -17.34
C GLU A 65 14.12 6.32 -16.31
N VAL A 66 13.88 6.00 -15.03
CA VAL A 66 14.54 6.62 -13.88
C VAL A 66 15.09 5.50 -13.03
N ARG A 67 16.39 5.57 -12.71
CA ARG A 67 17.07 4.64 -11.80
C ARG A 67 17.67 5.45 -10.67
N TRP A 68 17.42 5.02 -9.44
CA TRP A 68 18.05 5.59 -8.25
C TRP A 68 18.75 4.48 -7.47
N SER A 69 20.01 4.72 -7.09
CA SER A 69 20.71 3.97 -6.04
C SER A 69 20.07 4.24 -4.66
N PHE A 70 20.52 3.53 -3.62
CA PHE A 70 20.10 3.86 -2.25
C PHE A 70 20.62 5.23 -1.82
N GLU A 71 21.80 5.63 -2.29
CA GLU A 71 22.34 6.96 -2.08
C GLU A 71 21.46 8.05 -2.69
N GLU A 72 21.09 7.92 -3.96
CA GLU A 72 20.27 8.89 -4.67
C GLU A 72 18.88 9.01 -4.05
N LEU A 73 18.24 7.88 -3.71
CA LEU A 73 16.96 7.88 -2.98
C LEU A 73 17.12 8.50 -1.57
N GLY A 74 18.22 8.21 -0.89
CA GLY A 74 18.58 8.81 0.39
C GLY A 74 18.68 10.34 0.28
N PHE A 75 19.40 10.84 -0.72
CA PHE A 75 19.58 12.27 -1.00
C PHE A 75 18.26 12.95 -1.34
N LEU A 76 17.51 12.42 -2.30
CA LEU A 76 16.22 12.98 -2.72
C LEU A 76 15.20 12.98 -1.58
N SER A 77 15.19 11.95 -0.73
CA SER A 77 14.30 11.92 0.43
C SER A 77 14.68 12.90 1.54
N ARG A 78 15.97 13.24 1.72
CA ARG A 78 16.40 14.33 2.62
C ARG A 78 15.97 15.70 2.08
N LYS A 79 16.13 15.94 0.78
CA LYS A 79 15.59 17.15 0.14
C LYS A 79 14.07 17.22 0.31
N ALA A 80 13.35 16.13 0.05
CA ALA A 80 11.90 16.07 0.23
C ALA A 80 11.49 16.32 1.68
N ALA A 81 12.25 15.82 2.66
CA ALA A 81 12.04 16.10 4.08
C ALA A 81 12.14 17.61 4.36
N ASN A 82 13.16 18.29 3.85
CA ASN A 82 13.33 19.75 3.98
C ASN A 82 12.20 20.53 3.28
N VAL A 83 11.71 20.07 2.11
CA VAL A 83 10.53 20.67 1.47
C VAL A 83 9.29 20.56 2.37
N LEU A 84 9.09 19.41 3.01
CA LEU A 84 7.94 19.18 3.89
C LEU A 84 8.06 19.97 5.20
N SER A 85 9.23 20.04 5.81
CA SER A 85 9.42 20.78 7.07
C SER A 85 9.51 22.28 6.85
N ASP A 86 10.38 22.73 5.95
CA ASP A 86 10.80 24.13 5.89
C ASP A 86 9.88 24.92 4.97
N ALA A 87 9.68 24.44 3.73
CA ALA A 87 8.83 25.12 2.76
C ALA A 87 7.33 24.96 3.07
N CYS A 88 6.91 23.78 3.56
CA CYS A 88 5.51 23.52 3.90
C CYS A 88 5.18 23.79 5.39
N GLY A 89 6.18 24.00 6.25
CA GLY A 89 5.96 24.26 7.68
C GLY A 89 5.33 23.08 8.45
N LEU A 90 5.41 21.85 7.92
CA LEU A 90 4.80 20.67 8.55
C LEU A 90 5.66 20.17 9.71
N LYS A 91 5.00 19.66 10.74
CA LYS A 91 5.66 19.16 11.96
C LYS A 91 5.44 17.67 12.15
N LYS A 92 6.28 17.05 12.99
CA LYS A 92 6.08 15.66 13.47
C LYS A 92 4.63 15.45 13.91
N GLY A 93 4.00 14.38 13.43
CA GLY A 93 2.61 14.03 13.72
C GLY A 93 1.57 14.71 12.82
N ASP A 94 1.96 15.68 12.00
CA ASP A 94 1.05 16.23 10.98
C ASP A 94 0.72 15.18 9.93
N ARG A 95 -0.48 15.29 9.37
CA ARG A 95 -1.02 14.31 8.41
C ARG A 95 -0.98 14.87 7.00
N VAL A 96 -0.48 14.07 6.07
CA VAL A 96 -0.32 14.46 4.66
C VAL A 96 -0.97 13.41 3.77
N ILE A 97 -1.94 13.82 2.96
CA ILE A 97 -2.48 12.93 1.92
C ILE A 97 -1.53 12.93 0.74
N VAL A 98 -1.06 11.76 0.32
CA VAL A 98 -0.22 11.60 -0.88
C VAL A 98 -1.03 10.88 -1.94
N MET A 99 -1.49 11.63 -2.94
CA MET A 99 -2.36 11.19 -4.03
C MET A 99 -1.65 11.38 -5.37
N LEU A 100 -0.66 10.54 -5.64
CA LEU A 100 0.14 10.57 -6.87
C LEU A 100 0.01 9.26 -7.66
N PRO A 101 0.21 9.31 -8.99
CA PRO A 101 0.37 8.10 -9.79
C PRO A 101 1.67 7.34 -9.41
N ARG A 102 1.96 6.25 -10.13
CA ARG A 102 3.19 5.46 -9.94
C ARG A 102 4.39 6.20 -10.56
N ILE A 103 4.81 7.31 -9.94
CA ILE A 103 5.96 8.13 -10.34
C ILE A 103 7.04 8.15 -9.25
N PRO A 104 8.32 8.31 -9.59
CA PRO A 104 9.42 8.22 -8.63
C PRO A 104 9.29 9.13 -7.40
N GLU A 105 8.75 10.33 -7.57
CA GLU A 105 8.59 11.33 -6.51
C GLU A 105 7.74 10.83 -5.34
N TRP A 106 6.78 9.93 -5.56
CA TRP A 106 6.00 9.35 -4.45
C TRP A 106 6.90 8.60 -3.45
N TRP A 107 8.02 8.04 -3.89
CA TRP A 107 8.96 7.30 -3.04
C TRP A 107 9.82 8.27 -2.22
N SER A 108 10.37 9.32 -2.85
CA SER A 108 11.14 10.34 -2.14
C SER A 108 10.29 11.12 -1.14
N ILE A 109 9.04 11.46 -1.50
CA ILE A 109 8.05 12.10 -0.62
C ILE A 109 7.71 11.21 0.57
N THR A 110 7.40 9.93 0.33
CA THR A 110 7.00 9.01 1.40
C THR A 110 8.14 8.81 2.40
N VAL A 111 9.36 8.62 1.92
CA VAL A 111 10.54 8.53 2.79
C VAL A 111 10.79 9.87 3.49
N GLY A 112 10.60 11.01 2.81
CA GLY A 112 10.67 12.34 3.42
C GLY A 112 9.69 12.52 4.59
N CYS A 113 8.45 12.04 4.46
CA CYS A 113 7.48 12.00 5.56
C CYS A 113 7.98 11.13 6.72
N ILE A 114 8.53 9.96 6.44
CA ILE A 114 9.08 9.06 7.47
C ILE A 114 10.27 9.72 8.21
N ARG A 115 11.17 10.41 7.47
CA ARG A 115 12.30 11.15 8.06
C ARG A 115 11.86 12.24 9.03
N THR A 116 10.76 12.93 8.73
CA THR A 116 10.24 14.06 9.51
C THR A 116 9.26 13.62 10.61
N GLY A 117 8.88 12.33 10.66
CA GLY A 117 7.82 11.82 11.53
C GLY A 117 6.44 12.37 11.17
N ILE A 118 6.25 12.79 9.92
CA ILE A 118 4.96 13.17 9.35
C ILE A 118 4.19 11.89 8.98
N ILE A 119 2.90 11.86 9.31
CA ILE A 119 2.02 10.72 9.05
C ILE A 119 1.48 10.83 7.61
N TYR A 120 2.08 10.08 6.68
CA TYR A 120 1.62 10.08 5.29
C TYR A 120 0.42 9.15 5.11
N ILE A 121 -0.52 9.55 4.26
CA ILE A 121 -1.79 8.89 4.00
C ILE A 121 -1.90 8.63 2.50
N PRO A 122 -1.53 7.42 2.03
CA PRO A 122 -1.62 7.09 0.62
C PRO A 122 -3.07 7.11 0.12
N ALA A 123 -3.28 7.74 -1.03
CA ALA A 123 -4.57 7.79 -1.70
C ALA A 123 -4.42 7.44 -3.19
N THR A 124 -5.43 6.76 -3.75
CA THR A 124 -5.47 6.45 -5.18
C THR A 124 -5.82 7.70 -5.98
N THR A 125 -5.31 7.81 -7.21
CA THR A 125 -5.66 8.88 -8.15
C THR A 125 -7.08 8.77 -8.72
N GLN A 126 -7.83 7.71 -8.40
CA GLN A 126 -9.19 7.48 -8.87
C GLN A 126 -10.27 8.08 -7.94
N LEU A 127 -9.89 8.87 -6.93
CA LEU A 127 -10.84 9.43 -5.97
C LEU A 127 -11.66 10.56 -6.59
N THR A 128 -12.96 10.58 -6.29
CA THR A 128 -13.85 11.69 -6.64
C THR A 128 -13.64 12.89 -5.70
N ALA A 129 -14.22 14.05 -6.03
CA ALA A 129 -14.22 15.22 -5.14
C ALA A 129 -14.76 14.89 -3.74
N ASN A 130 -15.88 14.17 -3.65
CA ASN A 130 -16.48 13.75 -2.38
C ASN A 130 -15.56 12.79 -1.59
N ASP A 131 -14.87 11.89 -2.28
CA ASP A 131 -13.90 10.99 -1.67
C ASP A 131 -12.70 11.71 -1.07
N ILE A 132 -12.19 12.72 -1.78
CA ILE A 132 -11.07 13.57 -1.35
C ILE A 132 -11.50 14.39 -0.15
N PHE A 133 -12.65 15.08 -0.24
CA PHE A 133 -13.22 15.85 0.86
C PHE A 133 -13.39 15.01 2.12
N TYR A 134 -14.00 13.82 2.00
CA TYR A 134 -14.18 12.91 3.13
C TYR A 134 -12.85 12.57 3.82
N ARG A 135 -11.82 12.24 3.04
CA ARG A 135 -10.51 11.85 3.58
C ARG A 135 -9.78 13.02 4.22
N LEU A 136 -9.83 14.21 3.62
CA LEU A 136 -9.25 15.43 4.20
C LEU A 136 -9.88 15.73 5.56
N GLN A 137 -11.21 15.65 5.66
CA GLN A 137 -11.93 15.91 6.90
C GLN A 137 -11.70 14.83 7.96
N ALA A 138 -11.86 13.56 7.59
CA ALA A 138 -11.73 12.44 8.51
C ALA A 138 -10.29 12.35 9.07
N SER A 139 -9.29 12.56 8.21
CA SER A 139 -7.89 12.52 8.64
C SER A 139 -7.41 13.80 9.31
N LYS A 140 -8.11 14.93 9.13
CA LYS A 140 -7.60 16.26 9.54
C LYS A 140 -6.23 16.55 8.92
N ALA A 141 -6.01 16.10 7.68
CA ALA A 141 -4.75 16.32 6.99
C ALA A 141 -4.49 17.82 6.78
N LYS A 142 -3.25 18.23 7.06
CA LYS A 142 -2.79 19.61 6.90
C LYS A 142 -2.20 19.88 5.52
N CYS A 143 -1.76 18.83 4.83
CA CYS A 143 -1.25 18.92 3.48
C CYS A 143 -1.86 17.85 2.57
N ILE A 144 -2.02 18.18 1.30
CA ILE A 144 -2.29 17.24 0.22
C ILE A 144 -1.26 17.41 -0.88
N ILE A 145 -0.71 16.30 -1.34
CA ILE A 145 0.26 16.23 -2.42
C ILE A 145 -0.37 15.48 -3.59
N THR A 146 -0.46 16.12 -4.76
CA THR A 146 -1.05 15.51 -5.95
C THR A 146 -0.44 16.06 -7.25
N ASN A 147 -0.96 15.69 -8.41
CA ASN A 147 -0.50 16.17 -9.71
C ASN A 147 -1.45 17.22 -10.32
N ASP A 148 -1.03 17.81 -11.43
CA ASP A 148 -1.78 18.77 -12.24
C ASP A 148 -3.21 18.30 -12.61
N THR A 149 -3.36 17.02 -12.93
CA THR A 149 -4.63 16.43 -13.35
C THR A 149 -5.66 16.42 -12.22
N LEU A 150 -5.22 16.21 -10.97
CA LEU A 150 -6.10 16.09 -9.80
C LEU A 150 -6.21 17.38 -8.98
N ALA A 151 -5.29 18.33 -9.16
CA ALA A 151 -5.33 19.62 -8.47
C ALA A 151 -6.68 20.37 -8.64
N PRO A 152 -7.31 20.43 -9.83
CA PRO A 152 -8.63 21.03 -9.99
C PRO A 152 -9.73 20.35 -9.16
N VAL A 153 -9.66 19.03 -9.00
CA VAL A 153 -10.63 18.26 -8.19
C VAL A 153 -10.46 18.61 -6.72
N VAL A 154 -9.22 18.77 -6.24
CA VAL A 154 -8.93 19.21 -4.87
C VAL A 154 -9.43 20.65 -4.65
N ASP A 155 -9.21 21.55 -5.61
CA ASP A 155 -9.67 22.94 -5.52
C ASP A 155 -11.20 23.04 -5.41
N SER A 156 -11.95 22.12 -6.04
CA SER A 156 -13.41 22.10 -5.94
C SER A 156 -13.94 21.83 -4.52
N VAL A 157 -13.10 21.34 -3.61
CA VAL A 157 -13.48 20.99 -2.23
C VAL A 157 -12.69 21.73 -1.15
N VAL A 158 -11.60 22.44 -1.51
CA VAL A 158 -10.68 23.07 -0.54
C VAL A 158 -11.36 24.12 0.34
N SER A 159 -12.31 24.89 -0.20
CA SER A 159 -13.05 25.91 0.56
C SER A 159 -13.86 25.34 1.73
N LYS A 160 -14.17 24.04 1.68
CA LYS A 160 -14.89 23.31 2.74
C LYS A 160 -13.91 22.59 3.69
N CYS A 161 -12.61 22.60 3.43
CA CYS A 161 -11.59 21.81 4.15
C CYS A 161 -10.89 22.62 5.24
N GLN A 162 -11.45 22.65 6.45
CA GLN A 162 -10.97 23.46 7.58
C GLN A 162 -9.54 23.15 8.08
N PHE A 163 -9.03 21.92 7.87
CA PHE A 163 -7.72 21.50 8.37
C PHE A 163 -6.60 21.66 7.34
N LEU A 164 -6.95 21.73 6.05
CA LEU A 164 -5.99 21.75 4.96
C LEU A 164 -5.35 23.13 4.86
N LYS A 165 -4.03 23.19 4.99
CA LYS A 165 -3.26 24.44 4.96
C LYS A 165 -2.35 24.53 3.75
N ILE A 166 -1.76 23.40 3.36
CA ILE A 166 -0.77 23.32 2.30
C ILE A 166 -1.29 22.43 1.17
N ARG A 167 -1.04 22.86 -0.06
CA ARG A 167 -1.31 22.10 -1.28
C ARG A 167 -0.01 22.09 -2.09
N LEU A 168 0.50 20.90 -2.34
CA LEU A 168 1.79 20.70 -3.01
C LEU A 168 1.54 19.89 -4.29
N MET A 169 2.06 20.37 -5.41
CA MET A 169 1.83 19.79 -6.72
C MET A 169 3.11 19.17 -7.26
N VAL A 170 3.00 17.96 -7.82
CA VAL A 170 4.07 17.28 -8.56
C VAL A 170 3.68 17.27 -10.04
N SER A 171 4.20 18.25 -10.79
CA SER A 171 4.00 18.40 -12.23
C SER A 171 5.12 19.26 -12.83
N GLU A 172 5.15 19.38 -14.16
CA GLU A 172 6.04 20.33 -14.86
C GLU A 172 5.46 21.76 -14.88
N GLY A 173 4.15 21.91 -14.70
CA GLY A 173 3.47 23.21 -14.66
C GLY A 173 3.29 23.74 -13.24
N SER A 174 3.07 25.05 -13.14
CA SER A 174 2.68 25.74 -11.91
C SER A 174 1.18 26.01 -11.86
N ARG A 175 0.64 26.22 -10.65
CA ARG A 175 -0.77 26.54 -10.42
C ARG A 175 -0.90 27.48 -9.24
N ASP A 176 -1.72 28.52 -9.39
CA ASP A 176 -1.94 29.48 -8.30
C ASP A 176 -2.50 28.81 -7.04
N GLY A 177 -1.99 29.20 -5.88
CA GLY A 177 -2.33 28.61 -4.59
C GLY A 177 -1.74 27.21 -4.32
N TRP A 178 -0.88 26.69 -5.21
CA TRP A 178 -0.15 25.43 -5.04
C TRP A 178 1.35 25.67 -4.99
N LEU A 179 2.03 24.97 -4.08
CA LEU A 179 3.49 24.92 -4.06
C LEU A 179 3.99 23.91 -5.11
N ASP A 180 5.06 24.24 -5.82
CA ASP A 180 5.69 23.35 -6.79
C ASP A 180 6.72 22.44 -6.11
N PHE A 181 6.42 21.15 -6.03
CA PHE A 181 7.32 20.19 -5.40
C PHE A 181 8.66 20.08 -6.12
N LYS A 182 8.68 20.08 -7.45
CA LYS A 182 9.90 19.82 -8.22
C LYS A 182 10.88 20.98 -8.10
N GLU A 183 10.38 22.21 -8.17
CA GLU A 183 11.20 23.42 -7.98
C GLU A 183 11.71 23.53 -6.54
N LEU A 184 10.84 23.27 -5.55
CA LEU A 184 11.25 23.24 -4.14
C LEU A 184 12.27 22.13 -3.87
N LEU A 185 12.12 20.96 -4.49
CA LEU A 185 13.04 19.85 -4.36
C LEU A 185 14.40 20.17 -5.00
N LYS A 186 14.44 20.92 -6.11
CA LYS A 186 15.70 21.39 -6.72
C LYS A 186 16.43 22.36 -5.77
N ALA A 187 15.71 23.30 -5.16
CA ALA A 187 16.25 24.34 -4.28
C ALA A 187 16.63 23.85 -2.86
N ALA A 188 15.98 22.81 -2.34
CA ALA A 188 16.21 22.33 -0.98
C ALA A 188 17.65 21.85 -0.74
N HIS A 189 18.14 21.95 0.51
CA HIS A 189 19.45 21.41 0.88
C HIS A 189 19.42 19.87 0.93
N GLY A 190 20.57 19.23 0.69
CA GLY A 190 20.71 17.77 0.64
C GLY A 190 20.83 17.05 1.98
N ASP A 191 20.98 17.82 3.06
CA ASP A 191 21.18 17.33 4.42
C ASP A 191 19.91 17.49 5.23
N HIS A 192 19.55 16.45 5.98
CA HIS A 192 18.41 16.47 6.90
C HIS A 192 18.66 15.46 8.01
N ASN A 193 18.51 15.87 9.27
CA ASN A 193 18.64 15.00 10.43
C ASN A 193 17.30 14.27 10.69
N PRO A 194 17.23 12.94 10.51
CA PRO A 194 15.98 12.20 10.73
C PRO A 194 15.47 12.34 12.16
N VAL A 195 14.17 12.51 12.31
CA VAL A 195 13.51 12.57 13.61
C VAL A 195 13.62 11.20 14.29
N LYS A 196 14.03 11.23 15.56
CA LYS A 196 14.04 10.04 16.43
C LYS A 196 12.60 9.66 16.81
N THR A 197 11.98 8.82 15.99
CA THR A 197 10.61 8.35 16.15
C THR A 197 10.55 7.15 17.08
N LYS A 198 9.58 7.11 17.99
CA LYS A 198 9.34 5.91 18.81
C LYS A 198 8.75 4.81 17.93
N SER A 199 9.08 3.57 18.22
CA SER A 199 8.61 2.42 17.43
C SER A 199 7.09 2.33 17.30
N GLN A 200 6.34 2.80 18.30
CA GLN A 200 4.88 2.79 18.31
C GLN A 200 4.23 4.11 17.86
N GLU A 201 5.01 5.14 17.52
CA GLU A 201 4.44 6.36 16.93
C GLU A 201 3.87 6.07 15.53
N ALA A 202 2.77 6.75 15.20
CA ALA A 202 2.10 6.65 13.91
C ALA A 202 3.05 7.05 12.78
N MET A 203 3.15 6.22 11.75
CA MET A 203 3.94 6.48 10.54
C MET A 203 3.05 6.69 9.32
N THR A 204 1.99 5.89 9.18
CA THR A 204 1.08 5.98 8.03
C THR A 204 -0.34 5.62 8.40
N ILE A 205 -1.31 6.17 7.66
CA ILE A 205 -2.71 5.80 7.76
C ILE A 205 -3.21 5.34 6.39
N TYR A 206 -3.80 4.15 6.33
CA TYR A 206 -4.49 3.67 5.15
C TYR A 206 -6.00 3.76 5.32
N PHE A 207 -6.67 4.38 4.34
CA PHE A 207 -8.12 4.27 4.23
C PHE A 207 -8.51 2.92 3.63
N THR A 208 -9.16 2.07 4.41
CA THR A 208 -9.63 0.75 3.97
C THR A 208 -11.10 0.82 3.57
N SER A 209 -11.44 0.20 2.43
CA SER A 209 -12.83 0.14 1.96
C SER A 209 -13.66 -0.73 2.91
N GLY A 210 -14.64 -0.12 3.58
CA GLY A 210 -15.65 -0.84 4.35
C GLY A 210 -16.71 -1.44 3.42
N THR A 211 -17.17 -2.66 3.69
CA THR A 211 -18.27 -3.26 2.91
C THR A 211 -19.65 -2.71 3.28
N THR A 212 -19.74 -1.90 4.34
CA THR A 212 -20.99 -1.47 4.98
C THR A 212 -20.98 0.00 5.40
N GLY A 213 -20.03 0.82 4.93
CA GLY A 213 -19.96 2.23 5.31
C GLY A 213 -18.72 2.94 4.77
N TYR A 214 -18.52 4.18 5.20
CA TYR A 214 -17.39 4.99 4.79
C TYR A 214 -16.04 4.32 5.10
N PRO A 215 -14.99 4.60 4.29
CA PRO A 215 -13.66 4.03 4.49
C PRO A 215 -13.10 4.30 5.89
N LYS A 216 -12.50 3.29 6.52
CA LYS A 216 -11.94 3.42 7.87
C LYS A 216 -10.45 3.74 7.80
N MET A 217 -10.00 4.65 8.66
CA MET A 217 -8.58 4.92 8.87
C MET A 217 -7.95 3.79 9.69
N VAL A 218 -6.97 3.12 9.09
CA VAL A 218 -6.13 2.11 9.75
C VAL A 218 -4.74 2.70 9.90
N GLU A 219 -4.38 2.99 11.14
CA GLU A 219 -3.07 3.53 11.49
C GLU A 219 -2.04 2.40 11.61
N HIS A 220 -0.85 2.64 11.10
CA HIS A 220 0.32 1.82 11.31
C HIS A 220 1.45 2.64 11.92
N SER A 221 2.08 2.08 12.96
CA SER A 221 3.27 2.64 13.58
C SER A 221 4.54 2.40 12.77
N HIS A 222 5.61 3.14 13.11
CA HIS A 222 6.94 2.99 12.53
C HIS A 222 7.44 1.54 12.56
N SER A 223 7.28 0.83 13.67
CA SER A 223 7.65 -0.58 13.78
C SER A 223 6.66 -1.52 13.10
N SER A 224 5.34 -1.31 13.26
CA SER A 224 4.34 -2.24 12.71
C SER A 224 4.39 -2.34 11.18
N PHE A 225 4.79 -1.26 10.51
CA PHE A 225 4.91 -1.23 9.07
C PHE A 225 6.37 -1.34 8.62
N GLY A 226 7.28 -0.57 9.22
CA GLY A 226 8.69 -0.58 8.80
C GLY A 226 9.41 -1.89 9.14
N ILE A 227 9.16 -2.48 10.31
CA ILE A 227 9.66 -3.82 10.67
C ILE A 227 8.67 -4.89 10.25
N GLY A 228 7.38 -4.71 10.51
CA GLY A 228 6.38 -5.76 10.23
C GLY A 228 6.30 -6.18 8.76
N MET A 229 6.68 -5.30 7.82
CA MET A 229 6.78 -5.64 6.40
C MET A 229 8.02 -6.47 6.03
N THR A 230 9.01 -6.65 6.91
CA THR A 230 10.16 -7.53 6.63
C THR A 230 9.74 -8.97 6.42
N SER A 231 8.75 -9.49 7.16
CA SER A 231 8.19 -10.83 6.93
C SER A 231 7.62 -10.96 5.51
N THR A 232 6.88 -9.94 5.07
CA THR A 232 6.33 -9.84 3.71
C THR A 232 7.45 -9.69 2.67
N GLY A 233 8.44 -8.84 2.91
CA GLY A 233 9.58 -8.61 2.01
C GLY A 233 10.44 -9.86 1.83
N SER A 234 10.80 -10.52 2.93
CA SER A 234 11.51 -11.81 2.92
C SER A 234 10.72 -12.92 2.22
N TYR A 235 9.39 -12.81 2.15
CA TYR A 235 8.56 -13.75 1.40
C TYR A 235 8.55 -13.43 -0.09
N PHE A 236 8.28 -12.18 -0.48
CA PHE A 236 8.08 -11.79 -1.89
C PHE A 236 9.38 -11.50 -2.66
N LEU A 237 10.42 -10.99 -1.99
CA LEU A 237 11.69 -10.59 -2.61
C LEU A 237 12.78 -11.65 -2.47
N ASN A 238 12.68 -12.54 -1.48
CA ASN A 238 13.50 -13.74 -1.45
C ASN A 238 12.94 -14.73 -2.48
N ARG A 239 13.75 -15.19 -3.43
CA ARG A 239 13.36 -15.93 -4.65
C ARG A 239 12.63 -17.28 -4.42
N ARG A 240 12.16 -17.60 -3.21
CA ARG A 240 11.68 -18.94 -2.86
C ARG A 240 10.20 -19.08 -2.52
N ILE A 241 9.42 -18.03 -2.27
CA ILE A 241 8.04 -18.26 -1.83
C ILE A 241 7.03 -17.34 -2.51
N ARG A 242 6.19 -17.93 -3.37
CA ARG A 242 5.15 -17.24 -4.13
C ARG A 242 3.78 -17.52 -3.51
N ASN A 243 3.10 -16.41 -3.16
CA ASN A 243 1.67 -16.23 -2.86
C ASN A 243 1.07 -16.88 -1.59
N ILE A 244 0.43 -16.04 -0.74
CA ILE A 244 -0.96 -16.19 -0.26
C ILE A 244 -1.47 -14.85 0.32
N CYS A 245 -2.74 -14.52 0.04
CA CYS A 245 -3.50 -13.50 0.77
C CYS A 245 -4.92 -14.02 1.06
N SER A 246 -5.39 -13.91 2.33
CA SER A 246 -6.73 -13.42 2.69
C SER A 246 -7.07 -13.63 4.19
N PRO A 247 -7.55 -12.58 4.88
CA PRO A 247 -8.26 -12.66 6.15
C PRO A 247 -9.74 -13.03 5.90
N ILE A 248 -10.22 -14.12 6.51
CA ILE A 248 -11.66 -14.46 6.57
C ILE A 248 -12.17 -14.02 7.95
N LYS A 249 -13.22 -13.20 7.98
CA LYS A 249 -13.95 -12.82 9.20
C LYS A 249 -14.63 -14.06 9.82
N LYS A 250 -14.74 -14.09 11.15
CA LYS A 250 -15.42 -15.11 11.96
C LYS A 250 -16.81 -15.42 11.38
N LEU A 251 -17.08 -16.70 11.07
CA LEU A 251 -18.37 -17.17 10.56
C LEU A 251 -19.44 -17.09 11.65
N LYS A 252 -20.70 -16.76 11.30
CA LYS A 252 -21.83 -16.92 12.22
C LYS A 252 -22.26 -18.40 12.28
N GLN A 253 -22.99 -18.77 13.33
CA GLN A 253 -23.54 -20.12 13.50
C GLN A 253 -24.37 -20.51 12.25
N ASN A 254 -24.21 -21.75 11.77
CA ASN A 254 -24.79 -22.29 10.53
C ASN A 254 -24.33 -21.67 9.19
N GLN A 255 -23.23 -20.89 9.16
CA GLN A 255 -22.65 -20.41 7.91
C GLN A 255 -21.48 -21.26 7.42
N VAL A 256 -21.41 -21.46 6.11
CA VAL A 256 -20.31 -22.16 5.44
C VAL A 256 -19.57 -21.24 4.47
N VAL A 257 -18.28 -21.47 4.29
CA VAL A 257 -17.50 -20.77 3.26
C VAL A 257 -17.92 -21.28 1.89
N LYS A 258 -18.29 -20.37 0.99
CA LYS A 258 -18.58 -20.65 -0.42
C LYS A 258 -17.56 -19.94 -1.32
N ALA A 259 -17.06 -20.65 -2.34
CA ALA A 259 -16.20 -20.10 -3.36
C ALA A 259 -16.96 -19.88 -4.67
N PHE A 260 -16.80 -18.71 -5.29
CA PHE A 260 -17.18 -18.45 -6.68
C PHE A 260 -15.92 -18.53 -7.54
N VAL A 261 -15.97 -19.31 -8.62
CA VAL A 261 -14.82 -19.64 -9.48
C VAL A 261 -15.18 -19.31 -10.92
N ILE A 262 -14.29 -18.61 -11.63
CA ILE A 262 -14.35 -18.47 -13.08
C ILE A 262 -13.35 -19.46 -13.65
N LEU A 263 -13.79 -20.34 -14.54
CA LEU A 263 -12.91 -21.27 -15.22
C LEU A 263 -12.17 -20.56 -16.35
N SER A 264 -10.90 -20.90 -16.50
CA SER A 264 -10.15 -20.54 -17.69
C SER A 264 -10.64 -21.41 -18.88
N PRO A 265 -10.53 -20.90 -20.13
CA PRO A 265 -11.09 -21.59 -21.30
C PRO A 265 -10.56 -23.02 -21.51
N ASP A 266 -9.33 -23.29 -21.07
CA ASP A 266 -8.64 -24.58 -21.12
C ASP A 266 -9.21 -25.63 -20.14
N VAL A 267 -9.97 -25.21 -19.13
CA VAL A 267 -10.53 -26.10 -18.09
C VAL A 267 -12.06 -26.20 -18.20
N ALA A 268 -12.69 -25.41 -19.08
CA ALA A 268 -14.15 -25.32 -19.19
C ALA A 268 -14.86 -26.63 -19.61
N SER A 269 -14.15 -27.59 -20.20
CA SER A 269 -14.68 -28.90 -20.60
C SER A 269 -14.63 -29.97 -19.52
N HIS A 270 -14.12 -29.66 -18.32
CA HIS A 270 -13.99 -30.63 -17.23
C HIS A 270 -15.32 -30.85 -16.48
N ASP A 271 -15.50 -32.04 -15.93
CA ASP A 271 -16.62 -32.36 -15.03
C ASP A 271 -16.63 -31.43 -13.79
N PRO A 272 -17.66 -30.60 -13.61
CA PRO A 272 -17.75 -29.65 -12.50
C PRO A 272 -17.73 -30.30 -11.12
N GLU A 273 -18.24 -31.53 -10.96
CA GLU A 273 -18.27 -32.20 -9.67
C GLU A 273 -16.87 -32.68 -9.26
N LYS A 274 -16.17 -33.33 -10.20
CA LYS A 274 -14.77 -33.73 -10.02
C LYS A 274 -13.90 -32.52 -9.72
N LEU A 275 -14.05 -31.44 -10.48
CA LEU A 275 -13.28 -30.22 -10.29
C LEU A 275 -13.58 -29.54 -8.95
N THR A 276 -14.84 -29.59 -8.49
CA THR A 276 -15.21 -29.11 -7.15
C THR A 276 -14.48 -29.88 -6.07
N LYS A 277 -14.45 -31.22 -6.15
CA LYS A 277 -13.72 -32.07 -5.18
C LYS A 277 -12.22 -31.78 -5.19
N GLU A 278 -11.62 -31.69 -6.37
CA GLU A 278 -10.19 -31.38 -6.53
C GLU A 278 -9.84 -30.01 -5.91
N LEU A 279 -10.65 -28.98 -6.17
CA LEU A 279 -10.47 -27.65 -5.58
C LEU A 279 -10.64 -27.68 -4.06
N GLN A 280 -11.64 -28.40 -3.55
CA GLN A 280 -11.87 -28.51 -2.11
C GLN A 280 -10.73 -29.26 -1.41
N GLU A 281 -10.27 -30.37 -1.97
CA GLU A 281 -9.15 -31.15 -1.42
C GLU A 281 -7.86 -30.35 -1.45
N HIS A 282 -7.58 -29.66 -2.55
CA HIS A 282 -6.44 -28.77 -2.65
C HIS A 282 -6.49 -27.69 -1.56
N VAL A 283 -7.60 -26.95 -1.46
CA VAL A 283 -7.74 -25.87 -0.48
C VAL A 283 -7.73 -26.38 0.97
N LYS A 284 -8.26 -27.59 1.22
CA LYS A 284 -8.22 -28.23 2.54
C LYS A 284 -6.79 -28.58 2.96
N LYS A 285 -5.92 -28.96 2.02
CA LYS A 285 -4.49 -29.19 2.27
C LYS A 285 -3.73 -27.88 2.49
N VAL A 286 -4.09 -26.82 1.75
CA VAL A 286 -3.34 -25.55 1.76
C VAL A 286 -3.90 -24.46 2.70
N THR A 287 -5.04 -24.65 3.37
CA THR A 287 -5.62 -23.64 4.29
C THR A 287 -6.10 -24.22 5.61
N ALA A 288 -6.25 -23.35 6.62
CA ALA A 288 -6.80 -23.74 7.91
C ALA A 288 -8.24 -24.31 7.77
N PRO A 289 -8.64 -25.30 8.60
CA PRO A 289 -9.93 -25.99 8.47
C PRO A 289 -11.19 -25.12 8.50
N TYR A 290 -11.12 -23.89 9.01
CA TYR A 290 -12.28 -22.98 8.98
C TYR A 290 -12.34 -22.11 7.71
N LYS A 291 -11.28 -22.08 6.90
CA LYS A 291 -11.14 -21.25 5.69
C LYS A 291 -11.51 -21.98 4.39
N TYR A 292 -11.53 -23.31 4.40
CA TYR A 292 -11.80 -24.07 3.16
C TYR A 292 -13.27 -23.91 2.72
N PRO A 293 -13.52 -23.79 1.40
CA PRO A 293 -14.87 -23.67 0.88
C PRO A 293 -15.60 -25.01 0.93
N ARG A 294 -16.77 -25.04 1.56
CA ARG A 294 -17.66 -26.21 1.61
C ARG A 294 -18.64 -26.24 0.43
N LYS A 295 -18.82 -25.10 -0.23
CA LYS A 295 -19.58 -24.95 -1.47
C LYS A 295 -18.72 -24.28 -2.54
N VAL A 296 -18.82 -24.72 -3.79
CA VAL A 296 -18.18 -24.09 -4.95
C VAL A 296 -19.26 -23.82 -5.99
N GLU A 297 -19.22 -22.64 -6.60
CA GLU A 297 -20.09 -22.27 -7.73
C GLU A 297 -19.22 -21.72 -8.85
N PHE A 298 -19.36 -22.32 -10.03
CA PHE A 298 -18.71 -21.84 -11.24
C PHE A 298 -19.58 -20.74 -11.87
N VAL A 299 -18.99 -19.59 -12.14
CA VAL A 299 -19.67 -18.42 -12.70
C VAL A 299 -18.91 -17.93 -13.93
N GLN A 300 -19.62 -17.42 -14.93
CA GLN A 300 -18.99 -16.83 -16.11
C GLN A 300 -18.31 -15.50 -15.80
N GLN A 301 -18.89 -14.72 -14.87
CA GLN A 301 -18.36 -13.42 -14.48
C GLN A 301 -18.63 -13.12 -13.00
N LEU A 302 -17.76 -12.30 -12.42
CA LEU A 302 -17.94 -11.77 -11.08
C LEU A 302 -18.37 -10.31 -11.15
N PRO A 303 -19.33 -9.87 -10.30
CA PRO A 303 -19.69 -8.47 -10.24
C PRO A 303 -18.48 -7.68 -9.74
N LYS A 304 -18.07 -6.66 -10.50
CA LYS A 304 -16.92 -5.81 -10.18
C LYS A 304 -17.36 -4.35 -10.09
N THR A 305 -16.68 -3.57 -9.25
CA THR A 305 -16.79 -2.10 -9.25
C THR A 305 -16.06 -1.53 -10.47
N ILE A 306 -16.23 -0.23 -10.73
CA ILE A 306 -15.51 0.50 -11.79
C ILE A 306 -13.98 0.35 -11.62
N SER A 307 -13.49 0.25 -10.38
CA SER A 307 -12.06 -0.02 -10.06
C SER A 307 -11.65 -1.49 -10.16
N GLY A 308 -12.49 -2.36 -10.73
CA GLY A 308 -12.21 -3.80 -10.90
C GLY A 308 -12.36 -4.67 -9.64
N LYS A 309 -12.66 -4.08 -8.47
CA LYS A 309 -12.83 -4.83 -7.21
C LYS A 309 -14.12 -5.65 -7.22
N ILE A 310 -14.06 -6.91 -6.78
CA ILE A 310 -15.24 -7.80 -6.68
C ILE A 310 -16.25 -7.27 -5.65
N GLN A 311 -17.50 -7.12 -6.08
CA GLN A 311 -18.62 -6.70 -5.25
C GLN A 311 -19.15 -7.86 -4.39
N ARG A 312 -18.47 -8.14 -3.28
CA ARG A 312 -18.83 -9.25 -2.36
C ARG A 312 -20.24 -9.11 -1.75
N LYS A 313 -20.79 -7.88 -1.68
CA LYS A 313 -22.15 -7.62 -1.17
C LYS A 313 -23.21 -8.20 -2.11
N GLU A 314 -23.06 -7.96 -3.41
CA GLU A 314 -23.93 -8.50 -4.45
C GLU A 314 -23.91 -10.03 -4.46
N LEU A 315 -22.72 -10.65 -4.39
CA LEU A 315 -22.59 -12.11 -4.33
C LEU A 315 -23.29 -12.71 -3.11
N ARG A 316 -23.19 -12.06 -1.94
CA ARG A 316 -23.92 -12.50 -0.75
C ARG A 316 -25.42 -12.31 -0.92
N LYS A 317 -25.87 -11.16 -1.41
CA LYS A 317 -27.29 -10.88 -1.63
C LYS A 317 -27.93 -11.96 -2.52
N LYS A 318 -27.30 -12.27 -3.66
CA LYS A 318 -27.73 -13.35 -4.56
C LYS A 318 -27.83 -14.72 -3.88
N GLU A 319 -26.90 -15.05 -2.97
CA GLU A 319 -26.96 -16.31 -2.24
C GLU A 319 -28.08 -16.33 -1.20
N TRP A 320 -28.32 -15.21 -0.53
CA TRP A 320 -29.40 -15.08 0.45
C TRP A 320 -30.79 -15.07 -0.19
N GLU A 321 -30.91 -14.57 -1.42
CA GLU A 321 -32.17 -14.59 -2.20
C GLU A 321 -32.51 -15.99 -2.76
N ARG A 322 -31.55 -16.91 -2.77
CA ARG A 322 -31.74 -18.30 -3.24
C ARG A 322 -32.15 -19.28 -2.14
N ILE A 323 -32.17 -18.83 -0.88
CA ILE A 323 -32.55 -19.60 0.32
C ILE A 323 -33.92 -19.13 0.77
#